data_AF-A0A1W9TCL4-F1
#
_entry.id   AF-A0A1W9TCL4-F1
#
_cell.length_a   1.000
_cell.length_b   1.000
_cell.length_c   1.000
_cell.angle_alpha   90.00
_cell.angle_beta   90.00
_cell.angle_gamma   90.00
#
_symmetry.space_group_name_H-M   'P 1'
#
loop_
_entity.id
_entity.type
_entity.pdbx_description
1 polymer ?
#
loop_
_entity_poly.entity_id
_entity_poly.type
_entity_poly.pdbx_seq_one_letter_code
_entity_poly.pdbx_strand_id
1 'polypeptide(L)'
;MWEIQDIQPVKLIVGILACDERALEISRGVLLDAYGTTDLISEVWPFDMTEYYESEAGPNMVRQFMAFENLIDPGRLAAIKHETNRMEQDLATSLDTPYPRPINFDPGFIEPSKLVLASTKNFAHRIYIGDHMYAEVTLTYNKGRWETFPFTFPDYKSGRYNAYLSKMRQMLVQQLRERKK
;
A
#
# COMPACT_ATOMS: atom_id res chain seq x y z
N MET A 1 36.61 5.46 1.31
CA MET A 1 35.81 5.93 0.17
C MET A 1 34.58 5.04 0.12
N TRP A 2 33.39 5.62 0.01
CA TRP A 2 32.15 4.84 0.04
C TRP A 2 31.91 4.19 -1.33
N GLU A 3 31.54 2.92 -1.35
CA GLU A 3 31.01 2.25 -2.55
C GLU A 3 29.50 2.46 -2.57
N ILE A 4 29.02 3.16 -3.60
CA ILE A 4 27.58 3.33 -3.83
C ILE A 4 27.05 2.01 -4.38
N GLN A 5 26.11 1.40 -3.66
CA GLN A 5 25.46 0.17 -4.10
C GLN A 5 24.27 0.48 -5.01
N ASP A 6 24.06 -0.37 -6.00
CA ASP A 6 22.85 -0.33 -6.84
C ASP A 6 21.59 -0.60 -6.00
N ILE A 7 20.55 0.15 -6.30
CA ILE A 7 19.25 0.01 -5.66
C ILE A 7 18.59 -1.30 -6.10
N GLN A 8 18.19 -2.12 -5.13
CA GLN A 8 17.41 -3.32 -5.42
C GLN A 8 15.95 -2.95 -5.68
N PRO A 9 15.32 -3.51 -6.71
CA PRO A 9 13.92 -3.25 -6.98
C PRO A 9 13.03 -3.89 -5.90
N VAL A 10 11.87 -3.29 -5.65
CA VAL A 10 10.97 -3.64 -4.54
C VAL A 10 9.60 -4.08 -5.04
N LYS A 11 8.83 -4.75 -4.18
CA LYS A 11 7.48 -5.22 -4.52
C LYS A 11 6.46 -4.11 -4.24
N LEU A 12 5.78 -3.63 -5.28
CA LEU A 12 4.67 -2.69 -5.11
C LEU A 12 3.50 -3.39 -4.41
N ILE A 13 3.00 -2.74 -3.37
CA ILE A 13 1.76 -3.09 -2.66
C ILE A 13 0.86 -1.87 -2.64
N VAL A 14 -0.43 -2.06 -2.89
CA VAL A 14 -1.44 -1.01 -2.69
C VAL A 14 -2.50 -1.55 -1.73
N GLY A 15 -2.67 -0.84 -0.60
CA GLY A 15 -3.84 -1.00 0.25
C GLY A 15 -5.02 -0.24 -0.31
N ILE A 16 -6.18 -0.87 -0.38
CA ILE A 16 -7.42 -0.27 -0.82
C ILE A 16 -8.33 -0.20 0.38
N LEU A 17 -8.79 1.01 0.69
CA LEU A 17 -9.98 1.23 1.51
C LEU A 17 -11.11 1.67 0.58
N ALA A 18 -12.27 1.03 0.67
CA ALA A 18 -13.42 1.35 -0.14
C ALA A 18 -14.69 1.41 0.73
N CYS A 19 -15.66 2.23 0.33
CA CYS A 19 -16.93 2.40 1.05
C CYS A 19 -17.82 1.16 1.04
N ASP A 20 -17.66 0.30 0.03
CA ASP A 20 -18.35 -0.98 -0.12
C ASP A 20 -17.56 -1.92 -1.07
N GLU A 21 -18.04 -3.17 -1.22
CA GLU A 21 -17.41 -4.16 -2.10
C GLU A 21 -17.52 -3.82 -3.61
N ARG A 22 -18.52 -3.04 -4.02
CA ARG A 22 -18.66 -2.63 -5.43
C ARG A 22 -17.57 -1.62 -5.81
N ALA A 23 -17.34 -0.63 -4.96
CA ALA A 23 -16.25 0.33 -5.10
C ALA A 23 -14.89 -0.39 -5.04
N LEU A 24 -14.76 -1.41 -4.19
CA LEU A 24 -13.56 -2.25 -4.14
C LEU A 24 -13.30 -2.99 -5.46
N GLU A 25 -14.31 -3.62 -6.07
CA GLU A 25 -14.17 -4.31 -7.36
C GLU A 25 -13.67 -3.34 -8.45
N ILE A 26 -14.30 -2.18 -8.57
CA ILE A 26 -13.92 -1.17 -9.57
C ILE A 26 -12.49 -0.69 -9.33
N SER A 27 -12.11 -0.47 -8.06
CA SER A 27 -10.77 -0.08 -7.66
C SER A 27 -9.69 -1.07 -8.12
N ARG A 28 -9.98 -2.38 -8.06
CA ARG A 28 -9.05 -3.40 -8.55
C ARG A 28 -8.77 -3.26 -10.04
N GLY A 29 -9.80 -3.04 -10.84
CA GLY A 29 -9.67 -2.84 -12.29
C GLY A 29 -8.73 -1.67 -12.61
N VAL A 30 -8.94 -0.52 -11.97
CA VAL A 30 -8.10 0.68 -12.17
C VAL A 30 -6.63 0.42 -11.83
N LEU A 31 -6.36 -0.31 -10.74
CA LEU A 31 -4.99 -0.63 -10.35
C LEU A 31 -4.34 -1.67 -11.28
N LEU A 32 -5.11 -2.64 -11.80
CA LEU A 32 -4.63 -3.60 -12.80
C LEU A 32 -4.24 -2.91 -14.10
N ASP A 33 -5.06 -1.96 -14.57
CA ASP A 33 -4.78 -1.20 -15.78
C ASP A 33 -3.50 -0.34 -15.62
N ALA A 34 -3.29 0.22 -14.44
CA ALA A 34 -2.14 1.09 -14.17
C ALA A 34 -0.83 0.35 -13.92
N TYR A 35 -0.88 -0.77 -13.18
CA TYR A 35 0.32 -1.44 -12.64
C TYR A 35 0.53 -2.86 -13.18
N GLY A 36 -0.42 -3.38 -13.96
CA GLY A 36 -0.37 -4.70 -14.56
C GLY A 36 -0.88 -5.80 -13.65
N THR A 37 -0.50 -7.04 -13.97
CA THR A 37 -0.91 -8.25 -13.26
C THR A 37 -0.46 -8.29 -11.80
N THR A 38 -1.27 -8.94 -10.96
CA THR A 38 -0.97 -9.13 -9.53
C THR A 38 -0.40 -10.51 -9.23
N ASP A 39 0.66 -10.53 -8.43
CA ASP A 39 1.20 -11.73 -7.79
C ASP A 39 0.23 -12.31 -6.75
N LEU A 40 -0.42 -11.40 -6.00
CA LEU A 40 -1.20 -11.76 -4.83
C LEU A 40 -2.26 -10.70 -4.56
N ILE A 41 -3.48 -11.15 -4.30
CA ILE A 41 -4.58 -10.34 -3.78
C ILE A 41 -4.98 -10.93 -2.43
N SER A 42 -5.21 -10.08 -1.43
CA SER A 42 -5.63 -10.55 -0.12
C SER A 42 -7.11 -10.94 -0.08
N GLU A 43 -7.52 -11.58 1.01
CA GLU A 43 -8.93 -11.56 1.40
C GLU A 43 -9.42 -10.11 1.63
N VAL A 44 -10.74 -9.94 1.68
CA VAL A 44 -11.37 -8.66 2.00
C VAL A 44 -11.68 -8.66 3.49
N TRP A 45 -11.26 -7.61 4.20
CA TRP A 45 -11.59 -7.44 5.62
C TRP A 45 -12.55 -6.28 5.81
N PRO A 46 -13.51 -6.38 6.75
CA PRO A 46 -14.15 -5.21 7.30
C PRO A 46 -13.11 -4.25 7.87
N PHE A 47 -13.27 -2.96 7.61
CA PHE A 47 -12.45 -1.92 8.20
C PHE A 47 -13.23 -1.25 9.31
N ASP A 48 -12.96 -1.67 10.54
CA ASP A 48 -13.69 -1.36 11.78
C ASP A 48 -13.11 -0.17 12.57
N MET A 49 -12.23 0.62 11.94
CA MET A 49 -11.55 1.75 12.58
C MET A 49 -12.08 3.10 12.09
N THR A 50 -13.41 3.24 12.13
CA THR A 50 -14.20 4.13 11.25
C THR A 50 -14.60 5.48 11.82
N GLU A 51 -14.45 5.77 13.12
CA GLU A 51 -14.99 7.03 13.69
C GLU A 51 -14.47 8.28 12.94
N TYR A 52 -13.26 8.22 12.37
CA TYR A 52 -12.69 9.31 11.58
C TYR A 52 -13.10 9.31 10.10
N TYR A 53 -13.54 8.18 9.54
CA TYR A 53 -13.82 8.01 8.11
C TYR A 53 -15.30 7.90 7.76
N GLU A 54 -16.21 7.77 8.74
CA GLU A 54 -17.64 7.59 8.50
C GLU A 54 -18.25 8.70 7.64
N SER A 55 -17.83 9.95 7.84
CA SER A 55 -18.29 11.09 7.04
C SER A 55 -17.66 11.15 5.64
N GLU A 56 -16.51 10.51 5.44
CA GLU A 56 -15.77 10.52 4.17
C GLU A 56 -16.12 9.35 3.24
N ALA A 57 -16.35 8.17 3.80
CA ALA A 57 -16.47 6.90 3.06
C ALA A 57 -17.54 5.94 3.62
N GLY A 58 -18.30 6.35 4.64
CA GLY A 58 -19.39 5.55 5.20
C GLY A 58 -18.97 4.53 6.26
N PRO A 59 -19.95 3.85 6.89
CA PRO A 59 -19.70 2.96 8.02
C PRO A 59 -19.28 1.54 7.62
N ASN A 60 -19.47 1.14 6.36
CA ASN A 60 -19.28 -0.23 5.89
C ASN A 60 -17.99 -0.41 5.09
N MET A 61 -16.93 0.32 5.46
CA MET A 61 -15.68 0.30 4.73
C MET A 61 -15.05 -1.09 4.72
N VAL A 62 -14.39 -1.41 3.61
CA VAL A 62 -13.65 -2.66 3.41
C VAL A 62 -12.19 -2.37 3.06
N ARG A 63 -11.30 -3.26 3.51
CA ARG A 63 -9.86 -3.26 3.24
C ARG A 63 -9.49 -4.43 2.35
N GLN A 64 -8.67 -4.18 1.33
CA GLN A 64 -7.97 -5.23 0.59
C GLN A 64 -6.55 -4.77 0.25
N PHE A 65 -5.65 -5.71 -0.01
CA PHE A 65 -4.34 -5.44 -0.55
C PHE A 65 -4.15 -6.12 -1.90
N MET A 66 -3.43 -5.44 -2.79
CA MET A 66 -2.94 -5.99 -4.05
C MET A 66 -1.41 -5.86 -4.11
N ALA A 67 -0.75 -6.91 -4.58
CA ALA A 67 0.68 -6.96 -4.83
C ALA A 67 0.94 -7.22 -6.31
N PHE A 68 1.83 -6.45 -6.94
CA PHE A 68 2.00 -6.47 -8.40
C PHE A 68 3.22 -7.29 -8.81
N GLU A 69 3.11 -8.03 -9.93
CA GLU A 69 4.19 -8.90 -10.43
C GLU A 69 5.46 -8.11 -10.75
N ASN A 70 5.29 -6.97 -11.41
CA ASN A 70 6.40 -6.09 -11.79
C ASN A 70 7.03 -5.42 -10.56
N LEU A 71 8.33 -5.68 -10.35
CA LEU A 71 9.10 -4.94 -9.35
C LEU A 71 9.34 -3.51 -9.80
N ILE A 72 9.31 -2.59 -8.85
CA ILE A 72 9.53 -1.16 -9.09
C ILE A 72 10.86 -0.69 -8.53
N ASP A 73 11.40 0.39 -9.07
CA ASP A 73 12.41 1.18 -8.37
C ASP A 73 11.74 1.86 -7.15
N PRO A 74 12.26 1.70 -5.92
CA PRO A 74 11.67 2.34 -4.73
C PRO A 74 11.59 3.86 -4.83
N GLY A 75 12.42 4.52 -5.63
CA GLY A 75 12.36 5.96 -5.92
C GLY A 75 11.10 6.40 -6.66
N ARG A 76 10.36 5.46 -7.29
CA ARG A 76 9.07 5.77 -7.93
C ARG A 76 7.92 5.99 -6.95
N LEU A 77 8.11 5.73 -5.66
CA LEU A 77 7.01 5.73 -4.69
C LEU A 77 6.27 7.09 -4.63
N ALA A 78 6.98 8.22 -4.78
CA ALA A 78 6.35 9.54 -4.84
C ALA A 78 5.45 9.71 -6.07
N ALA A 79 5.94 9.33 -7.25
CA ALA A 79 5.16 9.37 -8.50
C ALA A 79 3.93 8.45 -8.44
N ILE A 80 4.09 7.24 -7.89
CA ILE A 80 2.99 6.29 -7.68
C ILE A 80 1.93 6.89 -6.76
N LYS A 81 2.31 7.57 -5.66
CA LYS A 81 1.32 8.22 -4.80
C LYS A 81 0.55 9.33 -5.52
N HIS A 82 1.21 10.09 -6.39
CA HIS A 82 0.50 11.06 -7.25
C HIS A 82 -0.48 10.38 -8.22
N GLU A 83 -0.08 9.28 -8.83
CA GLU A 83 -0.96 8.48 -9.71
C GLU A 83 -2.18 7.98 -8.95
N THR A 84 -1.99 7.32 -7.80
CA THR A 84 -3.11 6.81 -7.01
C THR A 84 -4.02 7.91 -6.47
N ASN A 85 -3.47 9.08 -6.10
CA ASN A 85 -4.29 10.22 -5.67
C ASN A 85 -5.20 10.74 -6.81
N ARG A 86 -4.73 10.72 -8.06
CA ARG A 86 -5.58 11.07 -9.22
C ARG A 86 -6.66 10.02 -9.44
N MET A 87 -6.31 8.73 -9.36
CA MET A 87 -7.28 7.64 -9.46
C MET A 87 -8.39 7.76 -8.40
N GLU A 88 -8.04 8.11 -7.14
CA GLU A 88 -9.02 8.39 -6.08
C GLU A 88 -10.00 9.51 -6.48
N GLN A 89 -9.52 10.60 -7.09
CA GLN A 89 -10.35 11.73 -7.52
C GLN A 89 -11.28 11.36 -8.68
N ASP A 90 -10.77 10.62 -9.66
CA ASP A 90 -11.55 10.14 -10.81
C ASP A 90 -12.64 9.16 -10.35
N LEU A 91 -12.32 8.29 -9.39
CA LEU A 91 -13.26 7.35 -8.80
C LEU A 91 -14.31 8.05 -7.92
N ALA A 92 -13.92 9.07 -7.16
CA ALA A 92 -14.88 9.87 -6.39
C ALA A 92 -15.92 10.57 -7.27
N THR A 93 -15.57 10.91 -8.51
CA THR A 93 -16.47 11.57 -9.47
C THR A 93 -17.32 10.57 -10.28
N SER A 94 -16.77 9.38 -10.56
CA SER A 94 -17.42 8.38 -11.41
C SER A 94 -18.29 7.39 -10.64
N LEU A 95 -18.01 7.16 -9.36
CA LEU A 95 -18.83 6.30 -8.53
C LEU A 95 -20.07 7.03 -8.05
N ASP A 96 -21.23 6.46 -8.35
CA ASP A 96 -22.52 6.90 -7.79
C ASP A 96 -22.58 6.48 -6.31
N THR A 97 -21.99 7.29 -5.43
CA THR A 97 -22.01 7.12 -3.97
C THR A 97 -22.27 8.48 -3.30
N PRO A 98 -22.88 8.50 -2.10
CA PRO A 98 -23.08 9.74 -1.34
C PRO A 98 -21.79 10.27 -0.69
N TYR A 99 -20.68 9.55 -0.80
CA TYR A 99 -19.45 9.81 -0.06
C TYR A 99 -18.46 10.62 -0.90
N PRO A 100 -17.82 11.67 -0.33
CA PRO A 100 -16.87 12.50 -1.06
C PRO A 100 -15.53 11.80 -1.33
N ARG A 101 -15.19 10.76 -0.56
CA ARG A 101 -13.96 9.98 -0.71
C ARG A 101 -14.29 8.49 -0.58
N PRO A 102 -15.00 7.90 -1.55
CA PRO A 102 -15.45 6.51 -1.46
C PRO A 102 -14.30 5.51 -1.46
N ILE A 103 -13.11 5.90 -1.93
CA ILE A 103 -11.92 5.07 -2.01
C ILE A 103 -10.68 5.84 -1.51
N ASN A 104 -9.79 5.12 -0.85
CA ASN A 104 -8.43 5.58 -0.53
C ASN A 104 -7.41 4.49 -0.90
N PHE A 105 -6.40 4.87 -1.67
CA PHE A 105 -5.27 4.03 -2.04
C PHE A 105 -4.05 4.38 -1.20
N ASP A 106 -3.54 3.37 -0.51
CA ASP A 106 -2.30 3.42 0.27
C ASP A 106 -1.18 2.68 -0.49
N PRO A 107 -0.55 3.31 -1.50
CA PRO A 107 0.58 2.69 -2.18
C PRO A 107 1.80 2.67 -1.26
N GLY A 108 2.57 1.61 -1.42
CA GLY A 108 3.81 1.37 -0.71
C GLY A 108 4.63 0.31 -1.38
N PHE A 109 5.67 -0.13 -0.70
CA PHE A 109 6.44 -1.28 -1.14
C PHE A 109 6.84 -2.17 0.02
N ILE A 110 7.01 -3.45 -0.30
CA ILE A 110 7.73 -4.39 0.55
C ILE A 110 9.15 -4.54 0.03
N GLU A 111 10.10 -4.54 0.96
CA GLU A 111 11.45 -5.05 0.79
C GLU A 111 11.71 -6.18 1.82
N PRO A 112 12.83 -6.92 1.76
CA PRO A 112 13.06 -8.07 2.64
C PRO A 112 13.00 -7.77 4.15
N SER A 113 13.14 -6.52 4.58
CA SER A 113 13.22 -6.14 5.99
C SER A 113 12.10 -5.19 6.44
N LYS A 114 11.23 -4.69 5.55
CA LYS A 114 10.21 -3.69 5.93
C LYS A 114 9.09 -3.53 4.91
N LEU A 115 7.97 -3.00 5.40
CA LEU A 115 6.89 -2.38 4.64
C LEU A 115 7.02 -0.86 4.76
N VAL A 116 6.97 -0.18 3.62
CA VAL A 116 6.99 1.28 3.53
C VAL A 116 5.72 1.76 2.85
N LEU A 117 5.05 2.77 3.40
CA LEU A 117 3.87 3.40 2.80
C LEU A 117 4.14 4.87 2.45
N ALA A 118 3.53 5.35 1.37
CA ALA A 118 3.57 6.75 0.97
C ALA A 118 2.46 7.57 1.65
N SER A 119 2.72 8.87 1.84
CA SER A 119 1.77 9.81 2.41
C SER A 119 1.95 11.21 1.85
N THR A 120 0.85 11.94 1.71
CA THR A 120 0.82 13.39 1.42
C THR A 120 1.06 14.24 2.66
N LYS A 121 0.94 13.66 3.86
CA LYS A 121 0.98 14.39 5.14
C LYS A 121 2.31 14.14 5.83
N ASN A 122 3.05 15.20 6.11
CA ASN A 122 4.23 15.11 6.97
C ASN A 122 3.86 14.74 8.42
N PHE A 123 4.73 14.01 9.10
CA PHE A 123 4.64 13.75 10.54
C PHE A 123 6.03 13.38 11.10
N ALA A 124 6.16 13.27 12.42
CA ALA A 124 7.45 13.14 13.12
C ALA A 124 8.36 12.00 12.59
N HIS A 125 7.79 10.87 12.17
CA HIS A 125 8.54 9.71 11.66
C HIS A 125 8.56 9.59 10.12
N ARG A 126 7.93 10.55 9.43
CA ARG A 126 7.81 10.53 7.97
C ARG A 126 8.96 11.27 7.32
N ILE A 127 9.57 10.65 6.33
CA ILE A 127 10.73 11.17 5.62
C ILE A 127 10.26 11.70 4.26
N TYR A 128 10.70 12.90 3.91
CA TYR A 128 10.43 13.47 2.58
C TYR A 128 11.15 12.65 1.50
N ILE A 129 10.43 12.24 0.45
CA ILE A 129 10.96 11.41 -0.64
C ILE A 129 10.92 12.08 -2.01
N GLY A 130 10.63 13.40 -2.06
CA GLY A 130 10.47 14.14 -3.31
C GLY A 130 9.00 14.40 -3.65
N ASP A 131 8.78 15.32 -4.59
CA ASP A 131 7.46 15.67 -5.16
C ASP A 131 6.34 15.90 -4.14
N HIS A 132 6.63 16.58 -3.04
CA HIS A 132 5.67 16.83 -1.95
C HIS A 132 5.11 15.55 -1.29
N MET A 133 5.81 14.42 -1.42
CA MET A 133 5.46 13.14 -0.83
C MET A 133 6.42 12.76 0.30
N TYR A 134 5.88 11.99 1.23
CA TYR A 134 6.59 11.43 2.36
C TYR A 134 6.45 9.92 2.37
N ALA A 135 7.41 9.24 2.99
CA ALA A 135 7.34 7.81 3.26
C ALA A 135 7.54 7.52 4.76
N GLU A 136 6.94 6.45 5.23
CA GLU A 136 7.16 5.89 6.55
C GLU A 136 7.44 4.41 6.49
N VAL A 137 8.30 3.94 7.39
CA VAL A 137 8.41 2.51 7.69
C VAL A 137 7.23 2.12 8.57
N THR A 138 6.22 1.49 7.97
CA THR A 138 4.99 1.11 8.68
C THR A 138 5.19 -0.12 9.56
N LEU A 139 5.96 -1.10 9.07
CA LEU A 139 6.36 -2.31 9.78
C LEU A 139 7.80 -2.71 9.42
N THR A 140 8.55 -3.27 10.37
CA THR A 140 9.81 -3.98 10.08
C THR A 140 9.59 -5.48 10.11
N TYR A 141 10.44 -6.24 9.42
CA TYR A 141 10.45 -7.69 9.44
C TYR A 141 11.76 -8.20 10.02
N ASN A 142 11.68 -8.85 11.18
CA ASN A 142 12.82 -9.30 11.94
C ASN A 142 12.56 -10.69 12.53
N LYS A 143 13.54 -11.60 12.39
CA LYS A 143 13.50 -12.97 12.92
C LYS A 143 12.15 -13.69 12.71
N GLY A 144 11.58 -13.55 11.50
CA GLY A 144 10.34 -14.22 11.13
C GLY A 144 9.05 -13.46 11.45
N ARG A 145 9.11 -12.25 12.02
CA ARG A 145 7.94 -11.52 12.52
C ARG A 145 7.87 -10.10 11.99
N TRP A 146 6.65 -9.62 11.80
CA TRP A 146 6.38 -8.21 11.56
C TRP A 146 6.33 -7.48 12.90
N GLU A 147 7.18 -6.47 13.06
CA GLU A 147 7.30 -5.65 14.24
C GLU A 147 6.69 -4.27 13.97
N THR A 148 6.03 -3.73 14.99
CA THR A 148 5.31 -2.46 14.93
C THR A 148 6.10 -1.35 15.62
N PHE A 149 5.71 -0.11 15.34
CA PHE A 149 6.22 1.09 15.98
C PHE A 149 5.09 1.78 16.78
N PRO A 150 5.43 2.70 17.71
CA PRO A 150 4.43 3.49 18.42
C PRO A 150 3.45 4.22 17.49
N PHE A 151 3.91 4.62 16.31
CA PHE A 151 3.13 5.33 15.28
C PHE A 151 2.46 4.43 14.23
N THR A 152 2.67 3.11 14.25
CA THR A 152 2.03 2.20 13.29
C THR A 152 0.50 2.30 13.42
N PHE A 153 -0.20 2.30 12.28
CA PHE A 153 -1.66 2.36 12.25
C PHE A 153 -2.28 1.14 12.99
N PRO A 154 -3.41 1.31 13.70
CA PRO A 154 -3.90 0.26 14.58
C PRO A 154 -4.35 -1.04 13.85
N ASP A 155 -4.78 -0.96 12.60
CA ASP A 155 -5.10 -2.10 11.74
C ASP A 155 -3.86 -2.94 11.45
N TYR A 156 -2.73 -2.30 11.12
CA TYR A 156 -1.44 -2.98 10.99
C TYR A 156 -0.95 -3.52 12.34
N LYS A 157 -1.14 -2.79 13.45
CA LYS A 157 -0.75 -3.25 14.80
C LYS A 157 -1.48 -4.51 15.23
N SER A 158 -2.71 -4.71 14.76
CA SER A 158 -3.49 -5.92 15.06
C SER A 158 -2.84 -7.22 14.55
N GLY A 159 -1.92 -7.10 13.58
CA GLY A 159 -1.30 -8.25 12.93
C GLY A 159 -2.21 -9.00 11.96
N ARG A 160 -3.44 -8.52 11.73
CA ARG A 160 -4.44 -9.11 10.81
C ARG A 160 -3.86 -9.38 9.41
N TYR A 161 -2.90 -8.56 8.97
CA TYR A 161 -2.31 -8.64 7.62
C TYR A 161 -1.00 -9.43 7.54
N ASN A 162 -0.44 -9.88 8.67
CA ASN A 162 0.91 -10.42 8.74
C ASN A 162 1.12 -11.66 7.85
N ALA A 163 0.12 -12.53 7.73
CA ALA A 163 0.20 -13.71 6.87
C ALA A 163 0.32 -13.33 5.39
N TYR A 164 -0.52 -12.40 4.93
CA TYR A 164 -0.50 -11.86 3.57
C TYR A 164 0.84 -11.16 3.28
N LEU A 165 1.28 -10.26 4.16
CA LEU A 165 2.56 -9.55 4.01
C LEU A 165 3.75 -10.53 3.97
N SER A 166 3.72 -11.59 4.77
CA SER A 166 4.76 -12.63 4.77
C SER A 166 4.81 -13.39 3.45
N LYS A 167 3.66 -13.77 2.88
CA LYS A 167 3.58 -14.45 1.58
C LYS A 167 4.13 -13.56 0.47
N MET A 168 3.72 -12.29 0.42
CA MET A 168 4.25 -11.33 -0.54
C MET A 168 5.76 -11.14 -0.43
N ARG A 169 6.27 -10.99 0.80
CA ARG A 169 7.70 -10.88 1.06
C ARG A 169 8.48 -12.10 0.56
N GLN A 170 7.94 -13.31 0.76
CA GLN A 170 8.57 -14.54 0.26
C GLN A 170 8.65 -14.54 -1.28
N MET A 171 7.59 -14.11 -1.96
CA MET A 171 7.57 -13.97 -3.43
C MET A 171 8.63 -12.96 -3.91
N LEU A 172 8.74 -11.80 -3.27
CA LEU A 172 9.78 -10.81 -3.58
C LEU A 172 11.20 -11.40 -3.43
N VAL A 173 11.46 -12.07 -2.31
CA VAL A 173 12.78 -12.68 -2.06
C VAL A 173 13.13 -13.70 -3.15
N GLN A 174 12.16 -14.47 -3.62
CA GLN A 174 12.36 -15.42 -4.71
C GLN A 174 12.63 -14.71 -6.04
N GLN A 175 11.84 -13.70 -6.41
CA GLN A 175 12.04 -12.91 -7.63
C GLN A 175 13.41 -12.21 -7.65
N LEU A 176 13.85 -11.67 -6.51
CA LEU A 176 15.19 -11.06 -6.40
C LEU A 176 16.32 -12.06 -6.55
N ARG A 177 16.14 -13.32 -6.12
CA ARG A 177 17.14 -14.39 -6.32
C ARG A 177 17.23 -14.80 -7.78
N GLU A 178 16.10 -14.86 -8.48
CA GLU A 178 16.04 -15.23 -9.90
C GLU A 178 16.66 -14.17 -10.80
N ARG A 179 16.50 -12.89 -10.47
CA ARG A 179 17.12 -11.77 -11.21
C ARG A 179 18.63 -11.65 -11.05
N LYS A 180 19.22 -12.29 -10.03
CA LYS A 180 20.67 -12.30 -9.78
C LYS A 180 21.38 -13.46 -10.47
N LYS A 181 20.62 -14.40 -11.04
CA LYS A 181 21.14 -15.48 -11.90
C LYS A 181 21.31 -14.97 -13.32
#